data_AF-A0A9W3SEJ1-F1
#
_entry.id   AF-A0A9W3SEJ1-F1
#
_cell.length_a   1.000
_cell.length_b   1.000
_cell.length_c   1.000
_cell.angle_alpha   90.00
_cell.angle_beta   90.00
_cell.angle_gamma   90.00
#
_symmetry.space_group_name_H-M   'P 1'
#
loop_
_entity.id
_entity.type
_entity.pdbx_description
1 polymer ?
#
loop_
_entity_poly.entity_id
_entity_poly.type
_entity_poly.pdbx_seq_one_letter_code
_entity_poly.pdbx_strand_id
1 'polypeptide(L)'
;MDRAPEGKWIEKNAWKYGFILRYPSDKTDVTGIQYEPWHIRYVGLPHSTIMQKMNLALEEYLNYLKEEESISASIEGKKYTMSYYRFFQNKTMDVEIPLNEFREISVNNMDGVIMTTSS
;
A
#
# COMPACT_ATOMS: atom_id res chain seq x y z
N MET A 1 -1.54 9.35 -21.60
CA MET A 1 -0.98 8.01 -21.28
C MET A 1 -2.09 6.97 -21.45
N ASP A 2 -3.21 7.17 -20.79
CA ASP A 2 -4.54 6.57 -21.03
C ASP A 2 -4.92 6.17 -22.49
N ARG A 3 -4.53 6.95 -23.50
CA ARG A 3 -4.87 6.66 -24.92
C ARG A 3 -3.90 5.69 -25.61
N ALA A 4 -2.68 5.53 -25.08
CA ALA A 4 -1.68 4.63 -25.64
C ALA A 4 -1.88 3.19 -25.13
N PRO A 5 -1.68 2.16 -25.96
CA PRO A 5 -1.76 0.76 -25.53
C PRO A 5 -0.89 0.44 -24.31
N GLU A 6 0.31 1.01 -24.25
CA GLU A 6 1.28 0.83 -23.17
C GLU A 6 0.78 1.47 -21.86
N GLY A 7 0.15 2.64 -21.95
CA GLY A 7 -0.43 3.31 -20.78
C GLY A 7 -1.59 2.51 -20.18
N LYS A 8 -2.47 1.97 -21.01
CA LYS A 8 -3.54 1.05 -20.58
C LYS A 8 -3.00 -0.23 -19.96
N TRP A 9 -1.86 -0.71 -20.46
CA TRP A 9 -1.20 -1.88 -19.87
C TRP A 9 -0.68 -1.56 -18.46
N ILE A 10 -0.01 -0.42 -18.29
CA ILE A 10 0.50 0.03 -17.00
C ILE A 10 -0.65 0.17 -15.99
N GLU A 11 -1.72 0.87 -16.36
CA GLU A 11 -2.90 1.05 -15.49
C GLU A 11 -3.49 -0.29 -15.02
N LYS A 12 -3.53 -1.30 -15.89
CA LYS A 12 -4.10 -2.62 -15.58
C LYS A 12 -3.17 -3.60 -14.86
N ASN A 13 -1.85 -3.37 -14.91
CA ASN A 13 -0.86 -4.38 -14.47
C ASN A 13 0.18 -3.86 -13.46
N ALA A 14 0.36 -2.55 -13.31
CA ALA A 14 1.36 -1.95 -12.44
C ALA A 14 1.30 -2.49 -10.99
N TRP A 15 0.09 -2.76 -10.50
CA TRP A 15 -0.16 -3.30 -9.16
C TRP A 15 0.46 -4.67 -8.91
N LYS A 16 0.69 -5.47 -9.96
CA LYS A 16 1.37 -6.76 -9.85
C LYS A 16 2.84 -6.60 -9.47
N TYR A 17 3.40 -5.40 -9.67
CA TYR A 17 4.81 -5.10 -9.51
C TYR A 17 5.08 -4.09 -8.39
N GLY A 18 4.11 -3.83 -7.50
CA GLY A 18 4.29 -2.89 -6.40
C GLY A 18 3.87 -1.45 -6.69
N PHE A 19 3.27 -1.17 -7.84
CA PHE A 19 2.94 0.19 -8.27
C PHE A 19 1.43 0.45 -8.35
N ILE A 20 1.00 1.67 -8.09
CA ILE A 20 -0.39 2.10 -8.22
C ILE A 20 -0.49 3.34 -9.11
N LEU A 21 -1.64 3.51 -9.77
CA LEU A 21 -2.03 4.81 -10.28
C LEU A 21 -2.40 5.70 -9.09
N ARG A 22 -1.63 6.76 -8.86
CA ARG A 22 -1.73 7.55 -7.63
C ARG A 22 -2.98 8.41 -7.56
N TYR A 23 -3.43 8.92 -8.71
CA TYR A 23 -4.56 9.84 -8.83
C TYR A 23 -5.54 9.34 -9.91
N PRO A 24 -6.38 8.34 -9.58
CA PRO A 24 -7.40 7.84 -10.50
C PRO A 24 -8.61 8.78 -10.53
N SER A 25 -9.36 8.77 -11.64
CA SER A 25 -10.46 9.72 -11.89
C SER A 25 -11.64 9.60 -10.95
N ASP A 26 -11.84 8.42 -10.34
CA ASP A 26 -12.92 8.11 -9.40
C ASP A 26 -12.56 8.44 -7.93
N LYS A 27 -11.36 8.98 -7.67
CA LYS A 27 -10.87 9.28 -6.31
C LYS A 27 -10.43 10.73 -6.11
N THR A 28 -10.89 11.65 -6.96
CA THR A 28 -10.55 13.08 -6.81
C THR A 28 -11.05 13.67 -5.47
N ASP A 29 -12.22 13.26 -5.00
CA ASP A 29 -12.76 13.72 -3.70
C ASP A 29 -11.94 13.25 -2.50
N VAL A 30 -11.23 12.13 -2.65
CA VAL A 30 -10.38 11.53 -1.60
C VAL A 30 -8.96 12.09 -1.67
N THR A 31 -8.38 12.14 -2.86
CA THR A 31 -6.98 12.53 -3.07
C THR A 31 -6.80 14.05 -3.14
N GLY A 32 -7.85 14.80 -3.44
CA GLY A 32 -7.81 16.24 -3.69
C GLY A 32 -7.14 16.63 -5.02
N ILE A 33 -6.74 15.65 -5.84
CA ILE A 33 -6.00 15.84 -7.09
C ILE A 33 -6.84 15.30 -8.26
N GLN A 34 -6.82 16.02 -9.37
CA GLN A 34 -7.49 15.59 -10.60
C GLN A 34 -6.82 14.34 -11.18
N TYR A 35 -7.53 13.67 -12.09
CA TYR A 35 -7.01 12.48 -12.77
C TYR A 35 -5.65 12.73 -13.45
N GLU A 36 -4.62 11.99 -13.01
CA GLU A 36 -3.27 12.04 -13.60
C GLU A 36 -2.85 10.65 -14.09
N PRO A 37 -3.19 10.25 -15.34
CA PRO A 37 -2.88 8.91 -15.85
C PRO A 37 -1.38 8.58 -15.95
N TRP A 38 -0.50 9.57 -15.78
CA TRP A 38 0.96 9.42 -15.78
C TRP A 38 1.58 9.22 -14.40
N HIS A 39 0.84 9.49 -13.33
CA HIS A 39 1.40 9.51 -11.98
C HIS A 39 1.35 8.14 -11.34
N ILE A 40 2.45 7.40 -11.47
CA ILE A 40 2.60 6.06 -10.91
C ILE A 40 3.42 6.12 -9.62
N ARG A 41 2.89 5.55 -8.53
CA ARG A 41 3.53 5.53 -7.21
C ARG A 41 3.92 4.10 -6.84
N TYR A 42 5.17 3.90 -6.43
CA TYR A 42 5.58 2.66 -5.80
C TYR A 42 5.11 2.62 -4.34
N VAL A 43 4.47 1.50 -3.97
CA VAL A 43 4.01 1.18 -2.61
C VAL A 43 4.42 -0.24 -2.18
N GLY A 44 5.02 -1.03 -3.08
CA GLY A 44 5.45 -2.40 -2.81
C GLY A 44 4.34 -3.45 -2.86
N LEU A 45 4.77 -4.71 -2.83
CA LEU A 45 3.91 -5.86 -2.58
C LEU A 45 3.96 -6.18 -1.07
N PRO A 46 2.82 -6.55 -0.46
CA PRO A 46 1.53 -6.84 -1.07
C PRO A 46 0.58 -5.64 -1.19
N HIS A 47 1.00 -4.46 -0.73
CA HIS A 47 0.16 -3.26 -0.59
C HIS A 47 -0.60 -2.90 -1.87
N SER A 48 0.12 -2.76 -2.99
CA SER A 48 -0.45 -2.45 -4.30
C SER A 48 -1.52 -3.44 -4.75
N THR A 49 -1.37 -4.73 -4.45
CA THR A 49 -2.35 -5.77 -4.79
C THR A 49 -3.63 -5.61 -3.98
N ILE A 50 -3.53 -5.25 -2.70
CA ILE A 50 -4.70 -5.03 -1.85
C ILE A 50 -5.44 -3.78 -2.30
N MET A 51 -4.70 -2.69 -2.54
CA MET A 51 -5.26 -1.45 -3.07
C MET A 51 -6.01 -1.68 -4.39
N GLN A 52 -5.43 -2.46 -5.31
CA GLN A 52 -6.10 -2.80 -6.57
C GLN A 52 -7.36 -3.63 -6.36
N LYS A 53 -7.32 -4.67 -5.52
CA LYS A 53 -8.46 -5.58 -5.28
C LYS A 53 -9.63 -4.89 -4.59
N MET A 54 -9.34 -3.93 -3.71
CA MET A 54 -10.33 -3.19 -2.94
C MET A 54 -10.71 -1.85 -3.59
N ASN A 55 -10.11 -1.49 -4.73
CA ASN A 55 -10.25 -0.19 -5.39
C ASN A 55 -10.01 1.01 -4.43
N LEU A 56 -8.87 1.00 -3.74
CA LEU A 56 -8.50 2.02 -2.76
C LEU A 56 -7.44 2.98 -3.32
N ALA A 57 -7.64 4.28 -3.06
CA ALA A 57 -6.58 5.27 -3.09
C ALA A 57 -5.61 5.05 -1.92
N LEU A 58 -4.44 5.72 -1.96
CA LEU A 58 -3.43 5.57 -0.90
C LEU A 58 -3.97 6.03 0.46
N GLU A 59 -4.72 7.12 0.48
CA GLU A 59 -5.35 7.67 1.67
C GLU A 59 -6.33 6.69 2.30
N GLU A 60 -7.21 6.08 1.50
CA GLU A 60 -8.16 5.06 1.97
C GLU A 60 -7.43 3.82 2.48
N TYR A 61 -6.35 3.41 1.80
CA TYR A 61 -5.55 2.26 2.22
C TYR A 61 -4.86 2.48 3.57
N LEU A 62 -4.32 3.67 3.80
CA LEU A 62 -3.69 4.01 5.08
C LEU A 62 -4.72 4.06 6.22
N ASN A 63 -5.91 4.58 5.96
CA ASN A 63 -7.01 4.56 6.93
C ASN A 63 -7.46 3.13 7.24
N TYR A 64 -7.62 2.31 6.21
CA TYR A 64 -7.97 0.89 6.36
C TYR A 64 -6.95 0.13 7.23
N LEU A 65 -5.65 0.29 6.97
CA LEU A 65 -4.61 -0.33 7.81
C LEU A 65 -4.64 0.14 9.26
N LYS A 66 -4.98 1.41 9.49
CA LYS A 66 -5.06 1.99 10.83
C LYS A 66 -6.28 1.47 11.60
N GLU A 67 -7.39 1.21 10.92
CA GLU A 67 -8.60 0.66 11.53
C GLU A 67 -8.48 -0.83 11.85
N GLU A 68 -7.88 -1.61 10.95
CA GLU A 68 -7.73 -3.05 11.12
C GLU A 68 -6.56 -3.45 12.03
N GLU A 69 -5.57 -2.57 12.18
CA GLU A 69 -4.29 -2.76 12.92
C GLU A 69 -3.39 -3.88 12.40
N SER A 70 -3.93 -4.99 11.90
CA SER A 70 -3.18 -6.07 11.27
C SER A 70 -4.03 -6.79 10.23
N ILE A 71 -3.51 -6.92 9.02
CA ILE A 71 -4.16 -7.65 7.93
C ILE A 71 -3.19 -8.67 7.32
N SER A 72 -3.73 -9.68 6.65
CA SER A 72 -2.94 -10.68 5.93
C SER A 72 -3.41 -10.84 4.49
N ALA A 73 -2.47 -11.08 3.57
CA ALA A 73 -2.76 -11.37 2.18
C ALA A 73 -1.88 -12.52 1.68
N SER A 74 -2.41 -13.33 0.77
CA SER A 74 -1.65 -14.37 0.08
C SER A 74 -1.42 -13.96 -1.37
N ILE A 75 -0.15 -13.87 -1.78
CA ILE A 75 0.27 -13.51 -3.15
C ILE A 75 1.28 -14.55 -3.60
N GLU A 76 0.99 -15.22 -4.72
CA GLU A 76 1.88 -16.21 -5.35
C GLU A 76 2.36 -17.31 -4.37
N GLY A 77 1.49 -17.73 -3.46
CA GLY A 77 1.80 -18.77 -2.46
C GLY A 77 2.58 -18.28 -1.24
N LYS A 78 3.01 -17.01 -1.21
CA LYS A 78 3.59 -16.38 -0.02
C LYS A 78 2.52 -15.69 0.79
N LYS A 79 2.56 -15.86 2.12
CA LYS A 79 1.67 -15.14 3.04
C LYS A 79 2.39 -13.90 3.52
N TYR A 80 1.74 -12.77 3.36
CA TYR A 80 2.19 -11.48 3.87
C TYR A 80 1.28 -11.06 5.03
N THR A 81 1.89 -10.47 6.04
CA THR A 81 1.19 -9.84 7.17
C THR A 81 1.63 -8.38 7.24
N MET A 82 0.68 -7.46 7.32
CA MET A 82 0.95 -6.04 7.46
C MET A 82 0.33 -5.58 8.75
N SER A 83 1.18 -5.16 9.67
CA SER A 83 0.78 -4.67 10.98
C SER A 83 1.06 -3.18 11.08
N TYR A 84 0.04 -2.42 11.46
CA TYR A 84 0.11 -1.01 11.73
C TYR A 84 0.42 -0.77 13.21
N TYR A 85 1.40 0.09 13.45
CA TYR A 85 1.78 0.51 14.79
C TYR A 85 1.69 2.01 14.89
N ARG A 86 0.85 2.48 15.82
CA ARG A 86 0.74 3.91 16.09
C ARG A 86 1.94 4.39 16.90
N PHE A 87 2.58 5.45 16.44
CA PHE A 87 3.65 6.11 17.19
C PHE A 87 3.08 7.15 18.14
N PHE A 88 3.42 7.04 19.43
CA PHE A 88 3.16 8.10 20.40
C PHE A 88 4.48 8.82 20.68
N GLN A 89 4.51 10.15 20.50
CA GLN A 89 5.71 10.96 20.63
C GLN A 89 6.49 10.63 21.92
N ASN A 90 7.81 10.49 21.77
CA ASN A 90 8.80 10.28 22.84
C ASN A 90 8.76 8.92 23.56
N LYS A 91 8.22 7.86 22.94
CA LYS A 91 8.34 6.49 23.45
C LYS A 91 9.01 5.57 22.42
N THR A 92 9.96 4.78 22.90
CA THR A 92 10.46 3.60 22.17
C THR A 92 9.36 2.55 22.15
N MET A 93 9.17 1.88 21.01
CA MET A 93 8.28 0.75 20.87
C MET A 93 9.11 -0.46 20.50
N ASP A 94 9.07 -1.47 21.36
CA ASP A 94 9.69 -2.76 21.08
C ASP A 94 8.70 -3.61 20.30
N VAL A 95 9.12 -4.12 19.14
CA VAL A 95 8.32 -5.01 18.30
C VAL A 95 9.04 -6.34 18.23
N GLU A 96 8.39 -7.39 18.73
CA GLU A 96 8.89 -8.75 18.58
C GLU A 96 8.62 -9.25 17.17
N ILE A 97 9.67 -9.78 16.54
CA ILE A 97 9.63 -10.18 15.15
C ILE A 97 10.19 -11.60 15.00
N PRO A 98 9.46 -12.52 14.37
CA PRO A 98 9.95 -13.88 14.12
C PRO A 98 11.28 -13.90 13.37
N LEU A 99 12.20 -14.76 13.79
CA LEU A 99 13.45 -14.99 13.06
C LEU A 99 13.15 -15.67 11.71
N ASN A 100 13.86 -15.27 10.64
CA ASN A 100 13.80 -15.84 9.27
C ASN A 100 12.62 -15.43 8.35
N GLU A 101 11.82 -14.42 8.69
CA GLU A 101 10.89 -13.81 7.73
C GLU A 101 11.53 -12.59 7.03
N PHE A 102 11.22 -12.37 5.74
CA PHE A 102 11.56 -11.11 5.07
C PHE A 102 10.71 -9.98 5.64
N ARG A 103 11.31 -8.79 5.75
CA ARG A 103 10.69 -7.65 6.44
C ARG A 103 10.93 -6.33 5.76
N GLU A 104 9.88 -5.54 5.72
CA GLU A 104 9.92 -4.14 5.33
C GLU A 104 9.22 -3.32 6.41
N ILE A 105 9.80 -2.17 6.75
CA ILE A 105 9.23 -1.22 7.70
C ILE A 105 9.11 0.11 6.96
N SER A 106 7.91 0.68 6.95
CA SER A 106 7.60 1.92 6.26
C SER A 106 6.82 2.86 7.17
N VAL A 107 7.15 4.14 7.19
CA VAL A 107 6.39 5.15 7.93
C VAL A 107 5.19 5.58 7.10
N ASN A 108 4.02 5.79 7.72
CA ASN A 108 2.81 6.24 7.02
C ASN A 108 2.81 7.75 6.68
N ASN A 109 3.89 8.46 7.01
CA ASN A 109 4.05 9.91 6.86
C ASN A 109 3.06 10.76 7.68
N MET A 110 2.46 10.19 8.74
CA MET A 110 1.52 10.88 9.63
C MET A 110 1.81 10.59 11.10
N ASP A 111 1.52 9.39 11.56
CA ASP A 111 1.39 9.05 12.98
C ASP A 111 1.72 7.58 13.31
N GLY A 112 2.26 6.82 12.35
CA GLY A 112 2.51 5.40 12.55
C GLY A 112 3.47 4.77 11.56
N VAL A 113 3.71 3.49 11.79
CA VAL A 113 4.63 2.64 11.04
C VAL A 113 3.87 1.40 10.59
N ILE A 114 4.11 0.98 9.36
CA ILE A 114 3.59 -0.26 8.78
C ILE A 114 4.76 -1.23 8.70
N MET A 115 4.62 -2.37 9.36
CA MET A 115 5.56 -3.48 9.25
C MET A 115 4.94 -4.55 8.36
N THR A 116 5.65 -4.92 7.31
CA THR A 116 5.27 -5.99 6.40
C THR A 116 6.20 -7.17 6.62
N THR A 117 5.65 -8.32 7.00
CA THR A 117 6.39 -9.59 7.09
C THR A 117 5.90 -10.57 6.03
N SER A 118 6.76 -11.46 5.58
CA SER A 118 6.37 -12.56 4.69
C SER A 118 6.98 -13.89 5.09
N SER A 119 6.16 -14.93 5.08
CA SER A 119 6.51 -16.34 5.27
C SER A 119 6.40 -17.13 3.97
#